data_AF-A0A6I2ZYC3-F1
#
_entry.id   AF-A0A6I2ZYC3-F1
#
_cell.length_a   1.000
_cell.length_b   1.000
_cell.length_c   1.000
_cell.angle_alpha   90.00
_cell.angle_beta   90.00
_cell.angle_gamma   90.00
#
_symmetry.space_group_name_H-M   'P 1'
#
loop_
_entity.id
_entity.type
_entity.pdbx_description
1 polymer ?
#
loop_
_entity_poly.entity_id
_entity_poly.type
_entity_poly.pdbx_seq_one_letter_code
_entity_poly.pdbx_strand_id
1 'polypeptide(L)' 'MQEFLTFTIIGLSTGAIYAVVASGLVVTYTTSGIFNLAHGATGMLAAFTYWQLRFDWNLPAPLALFITL' A
#
# COMPACT_ATOMS: atom_id res chain seq x y z
N MET A 1 17.16 5.47 27.39
CA MET A 1 15.77 5.34 27.89
C MET A 1 14.76 5.99 26.95
N GLN A 2 14.99 7.22 26.48
CA GLN A 2 14.08 7.90 25.54
C GLN A 2 13.88 7.15 24.21
N GLU A 3 14.96 6.64 23.60
CA GLU A 3 14.87 5.84 22.35
C GLU A 3 14.06 4.56 22.53
N PHE A 4 14.23 3.86 23.66
CA PHE A 4 13.45 2.66 23.98
C PHE A 4 11.95 2.95 23.99
N LEU A 5 11.52 3.99 24.73
CA LEU A 5 10.12 4.42 24.76
C LEU A 5 9.63 4.86 23.37
N THR A 6 10.45 5.58 22.61
CA THR A 6 10.11 6.06 21.27
C THR A 6 9.85 4.88 20.32
N PHE A 7 10.77 3.92 20.25
CA PHE A 7 10.60 2.75 19.39
C PHE A 7 9.47 1.84 19.85
N THR A 8 9.22 1.70 21.17
CA THR A 8 8.06 0.97 21.68
C THR A 8 6.76 1.60 21.22
N ILE A 9 6.62 2.93 21.32
CA ILE A 9 5.39 3.63 20.89
C ILE A 9 5.21 3.51 19.38
N ILE A 10 6.26 3.71 18.59
CA ILE A 10 6.21 3.56 17.13
C ILE A 10 5.81 2.13 16.75
N GLY A 11 6.43 1.13 17.37
CA GLY A 11 6.14 -0.28 17.12
C GLY A 11 4.70 -0.65 17.48
N LEU A 12 4.21 -0.20 18.63
CA LEU A 12 2.85 -0.47 19.09
C LEU A 12 1.81 0.23 18.21
N SER A 13 2.05 1.48 17.83
CA SER A 13 1.20 2.23 16.89
C SER A 13 1.13 1.52 15.54
N THR A 14 2.29 1.13 14.99
CA THR A 14 2.37 0.46 13.69
C THR A 14 1.69 -0.91 13.73
N GLY A 15 1.93 -1.69 14.80
CA GLY A 15 1.28 -2.97 15.01
C GLY A 15 -0.24 -2.86 15.15
N ALA A 16 -0.73 -1.85 15.87
CA ALA A 16 -2.16 -1.60 16.00
C ALA A 16 -2.82 -1.29 14.65
N ILE A 17 -2.17 -0.48 13.80
CA ILE A 17 -2.66 -0.19 12.44
C ILE A 17 -2.77 -1.49 11.63
N TYR A 18 -1.72 -2.31 11.61
CA TYR A 18 -1.76 -3.58 10.87
C TYR A 18 -2.80 -4.56 11.41
N ALA A 19 -3.00 -4.62 12.73
CA ALA A 19 -4.02 -5.45 13.34
C ALA A 19 -5.44 -5.04 12.90
N VAL A 20 -5.71 -3.74 12.82
CA VAL A 20 -6.99 -3.20 12.34
C VAL A 20 -7.20 -3.48 10.85
N VAL A 21 -6.16 -3.33 10.02
CA VAL A 21 -6.25 -3.65 8.58
C VAL A 21 -6.54 -5.14 8.38
N ALA A 22 -5.82 -6.01 9.11
CA ALA A 22 -6.03 -7.45 9.04
C ALA A 22 -7.44 -7.87 9.46
N SER A 23 -7.97 -7.28 10.55
CA SER A 23 -9.32 -7.59 11.00
C SER A 23 -10.38 -7.15 10.00
N GLY A 24 -10.23 -5.97 9.37
CA GLY A 24 -11.11 -5.52 8.29
C GLY A 24 -11.11 -6.45 7.08
N LEU A 25 -9.94 -6.97 6.69
CA LEU A 25 -9.81 -7.93 5.60
C LEU A 25 -10.51 -9.26 5.93
N VAL A 26 -10.34 -9.77 7.16
CA VAL A 26 -11.01 -10.99 7.62
C VAL A 26 -12.53 -10.80 7.66
N VAL A 27 -13.03 -9.70 8.22
CA VAL A 27 -14.49 -9.42 8.30
C VAL A 27 -15.11 -9.29 6.91
N THR A 28 -14.41 -8.67 5.97
CA THR A 28 -14.91 -8.55 4.59
C THR A 28 -15.01 -9.92 3.93
N TYR A 29 -14.02 -10.80 4.15
CA TYR A 29 -14.03 -12.16 3.62
C TYR A 29 -15.13 -13.02 4.26
N THR A 30 -15.28 -12.97 5.58
CA THR A 30 -16.27 -13.80 6.28
C THR A 30 -17.71 -13.40 5.97
N THR A 31 -17.97 -12.14 5.63
CA THR A 31 -19.31 -11.65 5.26
C THR A 31 -19.66 -11.87 3.78
N SER A 32 -18.71 -11.66 2.86
CA SER A 32 -18.96 -11.74 1.41
C SER A 32 -18.57 -13.08 0.77
N GLY A 33 -17.67 -13.85 1.39
CA GLY A 33 -17.03 -15.02 0.79
C GLY A 33 -16.04 -14.70 -0.33
N ILE A 34 -15.80 -13.41 -0.62
CA ILE A 34 -14.91 -12.96 -1.70
C ILE A 34 -13.66 -12.33 -1.07
N PHE A 35 -12.48 -12.75 -1.56
CA PHE A 35 -11.22 -12.17 -1.09
C PHE A 35 -11.05 -10.75 -1.64
N ASN A 36 -10.98 -9.76 -0.74
CA ASN A 36 -10.88 -8.36 -1.12
C ASN A 36 -9.44 -7.99 -1.52
N LEU A 37 -9.19 -7.84 -2.82
CA LEU A 37 -7.92 -7.38 -3.39
C LEU A 37 -7.81 -5.84 -3.49
N ALA A 38 -8.60 -5.07 -2.72
CA ALA A 38 -8.58 -3.61 -2.77
C ALA A 38 -7.19 -3.01 -2.52
N HIS A 39 -6.35 -3.64 -1.69
CA HIS A 39 -4.96 -3.20 -1.54
C HIS A 39 -4.16 -3.30 -2.85
N GLY A 40 -4.50 -4.25 -3.73
CA GLY A 40 -3.93 -4.36 -5.08
C GLY A 40 -4.33 -3.23 -6.03
N ALA A 41 -5.38 -2.45 -5.72
CA ALA A 41 -5.76 -1.29 -6.52
C ALA A 41 -4.66 -0.22 -6.54
N THR A 42 -3.85 -0.12 -5.49
CA THR A 42 -2.69 0.79 -5.45
C THR A 42 -1.61 0.40 -6.47
N GLY A 43 -1.29 -0.90 -6.56
CA GLY A 43 -0.37 -1.41 -7.58
C GLY A 43 -0.92 -1.23 -9.00
N MET A 44 -2.23 -1.39 -9.18
CA MET A 44 -2.90 -1.13 -10.46
C MET A 44 -2.80 0.35 -10.85
N LEU A 45 -3.00 1.27 -9.90
CA LEU A 45 -2.84 2.71 -10.11
C LEU A 45 -1.40 3.04 -10.52
N ALA A 46 -0.41 2.52 -9.79
CA ALA A 46 1.00 2.73 -10.12
C ALA A 46 1.35 2.19 -11.52
N ALA A 47 0.88 0.99 -11.86
CA ALA A 47 1.12 0.37 -13.16
C ALA A 47 0.50 1.17 -14.32
N PHE A 48 -0.75 1.62 -14.20
CA PHE A 48 -1.38 2.44 -15.23
C PHE A 48 -0.75 3.83 -15.33
N THR A 49 -0.37 4.42 -14.20
CA THR A 49 0.33 5.71 -14.19
C THR A 49 1.68 5.59 -14.90
N TYR A 50 2.43 4.51 -14.67
CA TYR A 50 3.67 4.22 -15.38
C TYR A 50 3.43 4.04 -16.88
N TRP A 51 2.42 3.25 -17.25
CA TRP A 51 2.06 3.06 -18.64
C TRP A 51 1.73 4.38 -19.33
N GLN A 52 0.93 5.24 -18.69
CA GLN A 52 0.57 6.57 -19.19
C GLN A 52 1.82 7.45 -19.40
N LEU A 53 2.68 7.52 -18.39
CA LEU A 53 3.91 8.33 -18.44
C LEU A 53 4.87 7.83 -19.52
N ARG A 54 5.06 6.51 -19.62
CA ARG A 54 6.06 5.91 -20.50
C ARG A 54 5.60 5.83 -21.95
N PHE A 55 4.37 5.42 -22.21
CA PHE A 55 3.90 5.12 -23.57
C PHE A 55 3.10 6.27 -24.19
N ASP A 56 2.16 6.87 -23.45
CA ASP A 56 1.33 7.96 -24.00
C ASP A 56 2.05 9.31 -23.96
N TRP A 57 2.76 9.61 -22.87
CA TRP A 57 3.52 10.86 -22.72
C TRP A 57 5.00 10.73 -23.10
N ASN A 58 5.42 9.51 -23.46
CA ASN A 58 6.75 9.20 -24.01
C ASN A 58 7.93 9.62 -23.11
N LEU A 59 7.73 9.68 -21.78
CA LEU A 59 8.80 9.98 -20.84
C LEU A 59 9.88 8.89 -20.88
N PRO A 60 11.15 9.23 -20.59
CA PRO A 60 12.20 8.23 -20.39
C PRO A 60 11.84 7.26 -19.26
N ALA A 61 12.12 5.97 -19.47
CA ALA A 61 11.80 4.92 -18.49
C ALA A 61 12.32 5.19 -17.06
N PRO A 62 13.53 5.76 -16.84
CA PRO A 62 13.99 6.09 -15.49
C PRO A 62 13.12 7.14 -14.80
N LEU A 63 12.64 8.14 -15.55
CA LEU A 63 11.85 9.25 -15.01
C LEU A 63 10.41 8.78 -14.70
N ALA A 64 9.82 7.96 -15.58
CA ALA A 64 8.51 7.36 -15.35
C ALA A 64 8.52 6.45 -14.11
N LEU A 65 9.57 5.64 -13.92
CA LEU A 65 9.72 4.79 -12.73
C LEU A 65 9.81 5.60 -11.44
N PHE A 66 10.61 6.68 -11.42
CA PHE A 66 10.77 7.51 -10.23
C PHE A 66 9.48 8.22 -9.79
N ILE A 67 8.58 8.51 -10.74
CA ILE A 67 7.30 9.16 -10.44
C ILE A 67 6.27 8.16 -9.88
N THR A 68 6.37 6.87 -10.24
CA THR A 68 5.35 5.86 -9.95
C THR A 68 5.66 4.94 -8.76
N LEU A 69 6.92 4.90 -8.32
CA LEU A 69 7.41 4.14 -7.17
C LEU A 69 7.39 5.01 -5.91
#